data_AF-A0A1H4J4E2-F1
#
_entry.id   AF-A0A1H4J4E2-F1
#
_cell.length_a   1.000
_cell.length_b   1.000
_cell.length_c   1.000
_cell.angle_alpha   90.00
_cell.angle_beta   90.00
_cell.angle_gamma   90.00
#
_symmetry.space_group_name_H-M   'P 1'
#
loop_
_entity.id
_entity.type
_entity.pdbx_description
1 polymer ?
#
loop_
_entity_poly.entity_id
_entity_poly.type
_entity_poly.pdbx_seq_one_letter_code
_entity_poly.pdbx_strand_id
1 'polypeptide(L)' 'MYAWLWRKFPGPFAVKLTIAVVLVLGVIALLMFVVFPWLEPRLWFNEVAVN' A
#
# COMPACT_ATOMS: atom_id res chain seq x y z
N MET A 1 -7.19 -25.18 -8.54
CA MET A 1 -7.44 -23.83 -9.09
C MET A 1 -6.98 -22.65 -8.22
N TYR A 2 -6.27 -22.84 -7.09
CA TYR A 2 -5.38 -21.79 -6.51
C TYR A 2 -3.90 -22.20 -6.55
N ALA A 3 -3.59 -23.48 -6.75
CA ALA A 3 -2.23 -24.01 -6.73
C ALA A 3 -1.27 -23.39 -7.77
N TRP A 4 -1.76 -22.88 -8.90
CA TRP A 4 -0.91 -22.27 -9.92
C TRP A 4 -0.36 -20.91 -9.47
N LEU A 5 -1.17 -20.09 -8.80
CA LEU A 5 -0.74 -18.80 -8.25
C LEU A 5 0.25 -19.00 -7.08
N TRP A 6 0.00 -20.02 -6.26
CA TRP A 6 0.89 -20.42 -5.17
C TRP A 6 2.20 -21.05 -5.63
N ARG A 7 2.36 -21.48 -6.90
CA ARG A 7 3.64 -22.01 -7.42
C ARG A 7 4.56 -20.93 -7.98
N LYS A 8 4.06 -19.73 -8.25
CA LYS A 8 4.85 -18.63 -8.84
C LYS A 8 5.65 -17.83 -7.81
N PHE A 9 5.21 -17.84 -6.56
CA PHE A 9 5.97 -17.25 -5.47
C PHE A 9 7.00 -18.27 -4.95
N PRO A 10 8.30 -17.91 -4.90
CA PRO A 10 9.32 -18.78 -4.33
C PRO A 10 9.14 -18.90 -2.81
N GLY A 11 9.32 -20.10 -2.27
CA GLY A 11 9.38 -20.35 -0.82
C GLY A 11 8.12 -20.97 -0.17
N PRO A 12 8.24 -21.39 1.10
CA PRO A 12 7.17 -22.01 1.88
C PRO A 12 5.99 -21.05 2.14
N PHE A 13 4.85 -21.59 2.57
CA PHE A 13 3.60 -20.83 2.80
C PHE A 13 3.82 -19.55 3.61
N ALA A 14 4.62 -19.63 4.68
CA ALA A 14 4.96 -18.49 5.52
C ALA A 14 5.64 -17.34 4.74
N VAL A 15 6.60 -17.65 3.85
CA VAL A 15 7.30 -16.64 3.04
C VAL A 15 6.34 -15.92 2.10
N LYS A 16 5.40 -16.64 1.50
CA LYS A 16 4.38 -16.06 0.62
C LYS A 16 3.46 -15.12 1.38
N LEU A 17 3.04 -15.53 2.58
CA LEU A 17 2.22 -14.71 3.45
C LEU A 17 2.98 -13.44 3.86
N THR A 18 4.26 -13.56 4.25
CA THR A 18 5.09 -12.41 4.59
C THR A 18 5.23 -11.45 3.41
N ILE A 19 5.51 -11.93 2.20
CA ILE A 19 5.62 -11.08 1.01
C ILE A 19 4.30 -10.35 0.74
N ALA A 20 3.16 -11.05 0.82
CA ALA A 20 1.85 -10.42 0.62
C ALA A 20 1.57 -9.33 1.67
N VAL A 21 1.86 -9.61 2.94
CA VAL A 21 1.73 -8.63 4.02
C VAL A 21 2.64 -7.43 3.81
N VAL A 22 3.91 -7.64 3.45
CA VAL A 22 4.86 -6.57 3.17
C VAL A 22 4.40 -5.71 1.99
N LEU A 23 3.85 -6.31 0.94
CA LEU A 23 3.32 -5.56 -0.20
C LEU A 23 2.13 -4.69 0.21
N VAL A 24 1.19 -5.21 0.99
CA VAL A 24 0.04 -4.45 1.48
C VAL A 24 0.50 -3.30 2.36
N LEU A 25 1.39 -3.57 3.32
CA LEU A 25 1.97 -2.54 4.18
C LEU A 25 2.76 -1.50 3.38
N GLY A 26 3.48 -1.92 2.34
CA GLY A 26 4.20 -1.04 1.43
C GLY A 26 3.26 -0.10 0.67
N VAL A 27 2.12 -0.60 0.18
CA VAL A 27 1.09 0.25 -0.47
C VAL A 27 0.49 1.23 0.53
N ILE A 28 0.12 0.79 1.73
CA ILE A 28 -0.42 1.67 2.77
C ILE A 28 0.59 2.76 3.13
N ALA A 29 1.85 2.39 3.34
CA ALA A 29 2.93 3.32 3.62
C ALA A 29 3.15 4.31 2.46
N LEU A 30 3.15 3.85 1.21
CA LEU A 30 3.29 4.72 0.04
C LEU A 30 2.14 5.74 -0.03
N LEU A 31 0.91 5.28 0.20
CA LEU A 31 -0.24 6.18 0.24
C LEU A 31 -0.07 7.24 1.33
N MET A 32 0.22 6.82 2.57
CA MET A 32 0.31 7.71 3.72
C MET A 32 1.51 8.68 3.67
N PHE A 33 2.68 8.21 3.25
CA PHE A 33 3.93 9.01 3.31
C PHE A 33 4.27 9.74 2.01
N VAL A 34 3.67 9.37 0.88
CA VAL A 34 3.97 9.99 -0.42
C VAL A 34 2.73 10.60 -1.05
N VAL A 35 1.66 9.82 -1.21
CA VAL A 35 0.47 10.28 -1.96
C VAL A 35 -0.32 11.33 -1.18
N PHE A 36 -0.59 11.10 0.10
CA PHE A 36 -1.31 12.07 0.95
C PHE A 36 -0.59 13.42 1.06
N PRO A 37 0.73 13.48 1.40
CA PRO A 37 1.47 14.74 1.47
C PRO A 37 1.50 15.50 0.14
N TRP A 38 1.50 14.78 -0.99
CA TRP A 38 1.45 15.38 -2.31
C TRP A 38 0.06 15.88 -2.70
N LEU A 39 -1.00 15.21 -2.23
CA LEU A 39 -2.39 15.61 -2.46
C LEU A 39 -2.82 16.77 -1.57
N GLU A 40 -2.39 16.79 -0.31
CA GLU A 40 -2.76 17.78 0.71
C GLU A 40 -2.77 19.22 0.18
N PRO A 41 -1.72 19.80 -0.43
CA PRO A 41 -1.74 21.17 -0.93
C PRO A 41 -2.71 21.42 -2.10
N ARG A 42 -3.33 20.38 -2.66
CA ARG A 42 -4.26 20.47 -3.81
C ARG A 42 -5.70 20.21 -3.43
N LEU A 43 -5.95 19.87 -2.17
CA LEU A 43 -7.30 19.68 -1.69
C LEU A 43 -7.93 21.05 -1.49
N TRP A 44 -8.96 21.33 -2.27
CA TRP A 44 -9.72 22.58 -2.32
C TRP A 44 -10.34 23.00 -0.98
N PHE A 45 -10.42 22.10 0.00
CA PHE A 45 -10.90 22.39 1.36
C PHE A 45 -9.80 22.90 2.30
N ASN A 46 -8.52 22.78 1.94
CA ASN A 46 -7.41 23.28 2.77
C ASN A 46 -7.29 24.81 2.74
N GLU A 47 -7.88 25.48 1.74
CA GLU A 47 -7.95 26.94 1.68
C GLU A 47 -8.98 27.54 2.66
N VAL A 48 -9.95 26.74 3.14
CA VAL A 48 -11.08 27.21 3.98
C VAL A 48 -10.78 27.09 5.48
N ALA A 49 -9.78 26.31 5.87
CA ALA A 49 -9.44 26.06 7.28
C ALA A 49 -8.62 27.18 7.95
N VAL A 50 -8.24 28.22 7.20
CA VAL A 50 -7.61 29.44 7.74
C VAL A 50 -8.70 30.48 7.96
N ASN A 51 -9.28 30.53 9.18
CA ASN A 51 -10.04 31.68 9.68
C ASN A 51 -9.82 31.82 11.19
#